data_AF-A0A3N5ZNT2-F1
#
_entry.id   AF-A0A3N5ZNT2-F1
#
_cell.length_a   1.000
_cell.length_b   1.000
_cell.length_c   1.000
_cell.angle_alpha   90.00
_cell.angle_beta   90.00
_cell.angle_gamma   90.00
#
_symmetry.space_group_name_H-M   'P 1'
#
loop_
_entity.id
_entity.type
_entity.pdbx_description
1 polymer ?
#
loop_
_entity_poly.entity_id
_entity_poly.type
_entity_poly.pdbx_seq_one_letter_code
_entity_poly.pdbx_strand_id
1 'polypeptide(L)' 'MGALRLAAQDRLVPLDEAVYQKLIASAKGQVLRVKCWATWCVPCRAEMPALAKLAAGLRAQGFQFATVSADEPEDEA' A
#
# COMPACT_ATOMS: atom_id res chain seq x y z
N MET A 1 17.53 23.16 13.75
CA MET A 1 16.45 23.61 12.85
C MET A 1 16.29 22.53 11.79
N GLY A 2 15.51 21.50 12.12
CA GLY A 2 15.45 20.26 11.35
C GLY A 2 14.64 20.46 10.08
N ALA A 3 15.24 20.12 8.93
CA ALA A 3 14.55 20.05 7.67
C ALA A 3 13.31 19.15 7.83
N LEU A 4 12.15 19.76 7.60
CA LEU A 4 10.86 19.10 7.47
C LEU A 4 11.02 18.02 6.38
N ARG A 5 11.14 16.75 6.80
CA ARG A 5 11.09 15.62 5.86
C ARG A 5 9.69 15.59 5.27
N LEU A 6 9.59 16.11 4.05
CA LEU A 6 8.45 15.97 3.15
C LEU A 6 7.90 14.53 3.25
N ALA A 7 6.59 14.40 3.38
CA ALA A 7 5.80 13.18 3.41
C ALA A 7 5.90 12.38 2.09
N ALA A 8 7.09 11.85 1.80
CA ALA A 8 7.41 11.12 0.57
C ALA A 8 7.30 9.59 0.75
N GLN A 9 6.77 9.10 1.88
CA GLN A 9 6.81 7.68 2.24
C GLN A 9 5.43 7.03 2.49
N ASP A 10 4.34 7.69 2.09
CA ASP A 10 2.98 7.14 2.14
C ASP A 10 2.63 6.30 0.91
N ARG A 11 3.65 5.84 0.17
CA ARG A 11 3.47 5.04 -1.04
C ARG A 11 3.06 3.63 -0.64
N LEU A 12 1.80 3.31 -0.90
CA LEU A 12 1.32 1.93 -0.92
C LEU A 12 2.17 1.14 -1.91
N VAL A 13 2.66 -0.03 -1.51
CA VAL A 13 3.53 -0.84 -2.37
C VAL A 13 2.64 -1.63 -3.35
N PRO A 14 2.74 -1.40 -4.67
CA PRO A 14 2.08 -2.27 -5.63
C PRO A 14 2.70 -3.67 -5.56
N LEU A 15 1.84 -4.68 -5.44
CA LEU A 15 2.19 -6.09 -5.36
C LEU A 15 1.84 -6.78 -6.67
N ASP A 16 2.85 -7.38 -7.28
CA ASP A 16 2.72 -8.38 -8.34
C ASP A 16 3.25 -9.74 -7.82
N GLU A 17 3.15 -10.77 -8.67
CA GLU A 17 3.59 -12.13 -8.33
C GLU A 17 5.10 -12.22 -8.03
N ALA A 18 5.93 -11.43 -8.73
CA ALA A 18 7.38 -11.43 -8.55
C ALA A 18 7.81 -10.75 -7.24
N VAL A 19 7.02 -9.79 -6.75
CA VAL A 19 7.29 -9.01 -5.53
C VAL A 19 6.70 -9.67 -4.28
N TYR A 20 5.59 -10.41 -4.42
CA TYR A 20 4.85 -10.98 -3.28
C TYR A 20 5.71 -11.81 -2.32
N GLN A 21 6.47 -12.77 -2.86
CA GLN A 21 7.31 -13.66 -2.04
C GLN A 21 8.41 -12.90 -1.29
N LYS A 22 9.01 -11.90 -1.92
CA LYS A 22 10.05 -11.06 -1.31
C LYS A 22 9.47 -10.16 -0.22
N LEU A 23 8.27 -9.62 -0.44
CA LEU A 23 7.61 -8.76 0.55
C LEU A 23 7.26 -9.55 1.81
N ILE A 24 6.67 -10.74 1.68
CA ILE A 24 6.37 -11.60 2.84
C ILE A 24 7.63 -11.99 3.61
N ALA A 25 8.68 -12.39 2.88
CA ALA A 25 9.95 -12.75 3.52
C ALA A 25 10.55 -11.58 4.32
N SER A 26 10.42 -10.35 3.84
CA SER A 26 10.94 -9.14 4.51
C SER A 26 10.02 -8.59 5.61
N ALA A 27 8.73 -8.90 5.57
CA ALA A 27 7.74 -8.50 6.57
C ALA A 27 7.69 -9.43 7.80
N LYS A 28 8.65 -10.36 7.98
CA LYS A 28 8.68 -11.24 9.15
C LYS A 28 8.75 -10.42 10.46
N GLY A 29 7.84 -10.72 11.38
CA GLY A 29 7.71 -9.98 12.64
C GLY A 29 7.01 -8.63 12.53
N GLN A 30 6.45 -8.31 11.36
CA GLN A 30 5.67 -7.10 11.10
C GLN A 30 4.24 -7.47 10.69
N VAL A 31 3.30 -6.55 10.88
CA VAL A 31 1.93 -6.71 10.37
C VAL A 31 1.90 -6.17 8.95
N LEU A 32 1.72 -7.07 7.97
CA LEU A 32 1.54 -6.71 6.56
C LEU A 32 0.05 -6.78 6.19
N ARG A 33 -0.54 -5.63 5.83
CA ARG A 33 -1.87 -5.57 5.24
C ARG A 33 -1.78 -5.52 3.72
N VAL A 34 -2.49 -6.43 3.06
CA VAL A 34 -2.64 -6.47 1.60
C VAL A 34 -4.08 -6.06 1.25
N LYS A 35 -4.25 -5.12 0.32
CA LYS A 35 -5.56 -4.72 -0.21
C LYS A 35 -5.62 -4.95 -1.71
N CYS A 36 -6.53 -5.81 -2.15
CA CYS A 36 -6.91 -5.91 -3.55
C CYS A 36 -7.89 -4.76 -3.88
N TRP A 37 -7.68 -4.08 -5.01
CA TRP A 37 -8.51 -2.96 -5.46
C TRP A 37 -8.47 -2.85 -6.99
N ALA A 38 -9.30 -1.99 -7.56
CA ALA A 38 -9.30 -1.69 -8.99
C ALA A 38 -9.78 -0.25 -9.24
N THR A 39 -9.42 0.32 -10.38
CA THR A 39 -9.87 1.64 -10.83
C THR A 39 -11.37 1.72 -10.98
N TRP A 40 -12.08 0.63 -11.32
CA TRP A 40 -13.54 0.59 -11.40
C TRP A 40 -14.23 0.42 -10.03
N CYS A 41 -13.49 0.00 -8.99
CA CYS A 41 -14.05 -0.22 -7.65
C CYS A 41 -14.22 1.08 -6.86
N VAL A 42 -15.39 1.74 -7.01
CA VAL A 42 -15.76 2.97 -6.28
C VAL A 42 -15.55 2.87 -4.76
N PRO A 43 -16.07 1.86 -4.04
CA PRO A 43 -15.87 1.77 -2.60
C PRO A 43 -14.39 1.58 -2.24
N CYS A 44 -13.63 0.84 -3.06
CA CYS A 44 -12.20 0.66 -2.85
C CYS A 44 -11.47 2.01 -2.87
N ARG A 45 -11.73 2.84 -3.88
CA ARG A 45 -11.13 4.18 -4.05
C ARG A 45 -11.51 5.12 -2.91
N ALA A 46 -12.78 5.09 -2.48
CA ALA A 46 -13.27 5.92 -1.37
C ALA A 46 -12.52 5.64 -0.05
N GLU A 47 -12.11 4.39 0.18
CA GLU A 47 -11.38 4.00 1.39
C GLU A 47 -9.87 4.27 1.33
N MET A 48 -9.27 4.36 0.14
CA MET A 48 -7.80 4.48 0.00
C MET A 48 -7.19 5.66 0.76
N PRO A 49 -7.79 6.87 0.80
CA PRO A 49 -7.25 7.99 1.56
C PRO A 49 -7.14 7.70 3.06
N ALA A 50 -8.12 6.99 3.63
CA ALA A 50 -8.09 6.61 5.04
C ALA A 50 -7.02 5.54 5.30
N LEU A 51 -6.87 4.58 4.39
CA LEU A 51 -5.86 3.52 4.49
C LEU A 51 -4.44 4.06 4.34
N ALA A 52 -4.22 5.04 3.47
CA ALA A 52 -2.93 5.72 3.34
C ALA A 52 -2.54 6.43 4.65
N LYS A 53 -3.50 7.14 5.28
CA LYS A 53 -3.29 7.77 6.60
C LYS A 53 -2.99 6.74 7.69
N LEU A 54 -3.70 5.62 7.70
CA LEU A 54 -3.46 4.53 8.66
C LEU A 54 -2.06 3.94 8.48
N ALA A 55 -1.65 3.66 7.24
CA ALA A 55 -0.33 3.14 6.93
C ALA A 55 0.79 4.09 7.39
N ALA A 56 0.60 5.40 7.18
CA ALA A 56 1.53 6.43 7.65
C ALA A 56 1.64 6.44 9.18
N GLY A 57 0.51 6.43 9.89
CA GLY A 57 0.46 6.52 11.35
C GLY A 57 1.02 5.29 12.09
N LEU A 58 0.96 4.12 11.45
CA LEU A 58 1.41 2.86 12.07
C LEU A 58 2.78 2.39 11.58
N ARG A 59 3.43 3.11 10.64
CA ARG A 59 4.72 2.69 10.05
C ARG A 59 5.80 2.42 11.09
N ALA A 60 5.91 3.27 12.11
CA ALA A 60 6.90 3.12 13.19
C ALA A 60 6.60 1.92 14.13
N GLN A 61 5.39 1.39 14.09
CA GLN A 61 4.93 0.26 14.90
C GLN A 61 5.06 -1.09 14.17
N GLY A 62 5.78 -1.11 13.04
CA GLY A 62 5.95 -2.33 12.24
C GLY A 62 4.71 -2.70 11.43
N PHE A 63 3.89 -1.71 11.04
CA PHE A 63 2.79 -1.92 10.12
C PHE A 63 3.21 -1.58 8.67
N GLN A 64 2.98 -2.51 7.76
CA GLN A 64 3.21 -2.35 6.33
C GLN A 64 1.90 -2.47 5.56
N PHE A 65 1.78 -1.71 4.46
CA PHE A 65 0.61 -1.73 3.60
C PHE A 65 1.03 -1.93 2.15
N ALA A 66 0.40 -2.90 1.49
CA ALA A 66 0.59 -3.19 0.08
C ALA A 66 -0.74 -3.35 -0.65
N THR A 67 -0.74 -3.09 -1.95
CA THR A 67 -1.93 -3.11 -2.80
C THR A 67 -1.73 -4.00 -4.00
N VAL A 68 -2.75 -4.80 -4.34
CA VAL A 68 -2.80 -5.57 -5.59
C VAL A 68 -3.87 -4.92 -6.46
N SER A 69 -3.51 -4.53 -7.68
CA SER A 69 -4.50 -4.08 -8.66
C SER A 69 -5.16 -5.29 -9.32
N ALA A 70 -6.48 -5.22 -9.48
CA ALA A 70 -7.29 -6.14 -10.27
C ALA A 70 -7.79 -5.50 -11.56
N ASP A 71 -7.19 -4.37 -11.96
CA ASP A 71 -7.39 -3.76 -13.27
C ASP A 71 -6.86 -4.69 -14.37
N GLU A 72 -7.66 -4.87 -15.42
CA GLU A 72 -7.22 -5.49 -16.66
C GLU A 72 -6.50 -4.44 -17.54
N PRO A 73 -5.73 -4.84 -18.56
CA PRO A 73 -5.06 -3.89 -19.47
C PRO A 73 -6.03 -2.86 -20.08
N GLU A 74 -7.29 -3.23 -20.26
CA GLU A 74 -8.36 -2.38 -20.78
C GLU A 74 -8.86 -1.35 -19.78
N ASP A 75 -8.66 -1.58 -18.48
CA ASP A 75 -9.06 -0.66 -17.40
C ASP A 75 -8.03 0.45 -17.14
N GLU A 76 -6.78 0.28 -17.62
CA GLU A 76 -5.68 1.25 -17.46
C GLU A 76 -5.60 2.31 -18.59
N ALA A 77 -6.61 2.36 -19.47
CA ALA A 77 -6.65 3.19 -20.68
C ALA A 77 -7.02 4.67 -20.45
#